data_AF-A0A919VYK4-F1
#
_entry.id   AF-A0A919VYK4-F1
#
_cell.length_a   1.000
_cell.length_b   1.000
_cell.length_c   1.000
_cell.angle_alpha   90.00
_cell.angle_beta   90.00
_cell.angle_gamma   90.00
#
_symmetry.space_group_name_H-M   'P 1'
#
loop_
_entity.id
_entity.type
_entity.pdbx_description
1 polymer ?
#
loop_
_entity_poly.entity_id
_entity_poly.type
_entity_poly.pdbx_seq_one_letter_code
_entity_poly.pdbx_strand_id
1 'polypeptide(L)'
;MTQQPYQSSGRHHFTPAAAPSWGQPAPQAFEQPQPAEDNAITPSVRGRALDRSIQVNASHARNAADRIGTRDALGEHALILFSVDSTARPFQLSTATRLDYEEHRGEDLPAMLTSLTNHAWAQIQAAHRTGKRWDPRTPMDGLVLRSDPLTPQTEYVGLAISTLDTPVAPWHELKRTVTGADGLNLAGQGYVLLKDGSAMYFLRAAQMSGGSGQHLIVTNRPVHSIYRPTLDNELLFNASLEQTLIWQALEKLHHVLMSS
;
A
#
# COMPACT_ATOMS: atom_id res chain seq x y z
N MET A 1 -51.37 4.31 -76.95
CA MET A 1 -52.78 4.01 -76.59
C MET A 1 -52.95 2.50 -76.61
N THR A 2 -53.09 1.86 -75.45
CA THR A 2 -53.83 0.59 -75.30
C THR A 2 -54.15 0.37 -73.83
N GLN A 3 -55.43 0.16 -73.52
CA GLN A 3 -56.02 0.04 -72.19
C GLN A 3 -56.15 -1.43 -71.75
N GLN A 4 -56.00 -1.65 -70.42
CA GLN A 4 -56.70 -2.59 -69.51
C GLN A 4 -56.69 -4.12 -69.79
N PRO A 5 -56.84 -5.01 -68.77
CA PRO A 5 -57.73 -4.87 -67.60
C PRO A 5 -57.28 -5.39 -66.21
N TYR A 6 -58.15 -5.03 -65.25
CA TYR A 6 -58.40 -5.45 -63.86
C TYR A 6 -57.89 -6.81 -63.32
N GLN A 7 -57.36 -6.82 -62.08
CA GLN A 7 -57.64 -7.85 -61.06
C GLN A 7 -57.76 -7.25 -59.66
N SER A 8 -58.65 -7.87 -58.87
CA SER A 8 -59.28 -7.40 -57.64
C SER A 8 -58.45 -7.55 -56.36
N SER A 9 -58.75 -6.67 -55.41
CA SER A 9 -58.24 -6.58 -54.03
C SER A 9 -58.58 -7.81 -53.15
N GLY A 10 -57.54 -8.42 -52.58
CA GLY A 10 -57.60 -9.49 -51.59
C GLY A 10 -57.59 -8.96 -50.15
N ARG A 11 -58.42 -9.60 -49.30
CA ARG A 11 -58.74 -9.27 -47.91
C ARG A 11 -57.59 -9.52 -46.93
N HIS A 12 -57.57 -8.69 -45.88
CA HIS A 12 -56.73 -8.75 -44.70
C HIS A 12 -56.79 -10.12 -44.00
N HIS A 13 -55.63 -10.78 -43.88
CA HIS A 13 -55.43 -11.85 -42.90
C HIS A 13 -54.90 -11.24 -41.61
N PHE A 14 -55.74 -11.24 -40.58
CA PHE A 14 -55.34 -11.06 -39.19
C PHE A 14 -54.65 -12.35 -38.72
N THR A 15 -53.34 -12.30 -38.49
CA THR A 15 -52.60 -13.36 -37.80
C THR A 15 -52.64 -13.07 -36.30
N PRO A 16 -53.13 -14.00 -35.45
CA PRO A 16 -53.18 -13.80 -34.00
C PRO A 16 -51.77 -13.77 -33.38
N ALA A 17 -51.62 -12.93 -32.37
CA ALA A 17 -50.38 -12.72 -31.62
C ALA A 17 -49.84 -14.01 -30.99
N ALA A 18 -48.54 -14.27 -31.17
CA ALA A 18 -47.83 -15.32 -30.45
C ALA A 18 -47.74 -14.98 -28.96
N ALA A 19 -48.10 -15.92 -28.10
CA ALA A 19 -47.96 -15.80 -26.66
C ALA A 19 -46.47 -15.65 -26.26
N PRO A 20 -46.14 -14.86 -25.23
CA PRO A 20 -44.77 -14.73 -24.76
C PRO A 20 -44.26 -16.08 -24.23
N SER A 21 -43.15 -16.56 -24.78
CA SER A 21 -42.41 -17.70 -24.25
C SER A 21 -41.80 -17.30 -22.91
N TRP A 22 -42.29 -17.89 -21.82
CA TRP A 22 -41.61 -17.84 -20.53
C TRP A 22 -40.28 -18.60 -20.67
N GLY A 23 -39.22 -17.86 -21.02
CA GLY A 23 -37.87 -18.38 -21.04
C GLY A 23 -37.51 -18.89 -19.64
N GLN A 24 -37.14 -20.16 -19.57
CA GLN A 24 -36.61 -20.74 -18.34
C GLN A 24 -35.39 -19.94 -17.89
N PRO A 25 -35.28 -19.54 -16.60
CA PRO A 25 -34.04 -18.98 -16.10
C PRO A 25 -32.94 -20.03 -16.24
N ALA A 26 -31.81 -19.63 -16.82
CA ALA A 26 -30.62 -20.47 -16.87
C ALA A 26 -30.31 -21.00 -15.45
N PRO A 27 -29.87 -22.26 -15.30
CA PRO A 27 -29.49 -22.77 -14.00
C PRO A 27 -28.41 -21.85 -13.42
N GLN A 28 -28.77 -21.16 -12.34
CA GLN A 28 -27.81 -20.39 -11.55
C GLN A 28 -26.71 -21.35 -11.17
N ALA A 29 -25.51 -21.14 -11.72
CA ALA A 29 -24.33 -21.77 -11.18
C ALA A 29 -24.27 -21.33 -9.72
N PHE A 30 -24.56 -22.26 -8.81
CA PHE A 30 -24.26 -22.06 -7.40
C PHE A 30 -22.77 -21.76 -7.35
N GLU A 31 -22.42 -20.49 -7.12
CA GLU A 31 -21.06 -20.11 -6.73
C GLU A 31 -20.73 -21.00 -5.55
N GLN A 32 -19.85 -21.99 -5.79
CA GLN A 32 -19.29 -22.76 -4.70
C GLN A 32 -18.65 -21.74 -3.76
N PRO A 33 -18.96 -21.75 -2.46
CA PRO A 33 -18.24 -20.93 -1.51
C PRO A 33 -16.76 -21.28 -1.69
N GLN A 34 -15.96 -20.34 -2.20
CA GLN A 34 -14.52 -20.54 -2.20
C GLN A 34 -14.14 -20.82 -0.75
N PRO A 35 -13.33 -21.86 -0.48
CA PRO A 35 -12.87 -22.12 0.88
C PRO A 35 -12.24 -20.82 1.38
N ALA A 36 -12.70 -20.36 2.55
CA ALA A 36 -12.11 -19.21 3.20
C ALA A 36 -10.62 -19.52 3.38
N GLU A 37 -9.76 -18.87 2.58
CA GLU A 37 -8.34 -18.86 2.84
C GLU A 37 -8.15 -18.06 4.14
N ASP A 38 -8.25 -18.75 5.28
CA ASP A 38 -8.26 -18.19 6.64
C ASP A 38 -7.00 -17.37 7.01
N ASN A 39 -6.08 -17.14 6.06
CA ASN A 39 -4.87 -16.33 6.23
C ASN A 39 -4.49 -15.45 5.03
N ALA A 40 -5.30 -15.40 3.98
CA ALA A 40 -4.95 -14.61 2.80
C ALA A 40 -5.23 -13.11 3.00
N ILE A 41 -4.19 -12.29 2.85
CA ILE A 41 -4.35 -10.84 2.78
C ILE A 41 -5.14 -10.51 1.50
N THR A 42 -6.36 -10.02 1.66
CA THR A 42 -7.23 -9.68 0.51
C THR A 42 -6.65 -8.52 -0.31
N PRO A 43 -6.97 -8.42 -1.62
CA PRO A 43 -6.57 -7.26 -2.45
C PRO A 43 -6.95 -5.90 -1.85
N SER A 44 -8.07 -5.84 -1.13
CA SER A 44 -8.52 -4.64 -0.41
C SER A 44 -7.62 -4.26 0.77
N VAL A 45 -7.09 -5.23 1.51
CA VAL A 45 -6.11 -4.96 2.58
C VAL A 45 -4.78 -4.49 1.98
N ARG A 46 -4.30 -5.15 0.92
CA ARG A 46 -3.08 -4.74 0.22
C ARG A 46 -3.19 -3.30 -0.28
N GLY A 47 -4.31 -2.97 -0.91
CA GLY A 47 -4.58 -1.63 -1.43
C GLY A 47 -4.66 -0.57 -0.33
N ARG A 48 -5.30 -0.87 0.81
CA ARG A 48 -5.30 0.05 1.96
C ARG A 48 -3.92 0.28 2.55
N ALA A 49 -3.06 -0.74 2.61
CA ALA A 49 -1.68 -0.60 3.06
C ALA A 49 -0.89 0.33 2.10
N LEU A 50 -1.03 0.12 0.79
CA LEU A 50 -0.45 0.99 -0.23
C LEU A 50 -0.94 2.45 -0.10
N ASP A 51 -2.27 2.63 -0.04
CA ASP A 51 -2.89 3.96 0.02
C ASP A 51 -2.41 4.73 1.26
N ARG A 52 -2.33 4.03 2.40
CA ARG A 52 -1.83 4.59 3.65
C ARG A 52 -0.34 4.90 3.59
N SER A 53 0.49 4.07 2.96
CA SER A 53 1.92 4.36 2.75
C SER A 53 2.13 5.65 1.96
N ILE A 54 1.37 5.84 0.89
CA ILE A 54 1.44 7.06 0.07
C ILE A 54 0.98 8.28 0.88
N GLN A 55 -0.09 8.15 1.66
CA GLN A 55 -0.57 9.22 2.56
C GLN A 55 0.46 9.59 3.63
N VAL A 56 1.09 8.60 4.27
CA VAL A 56 2.15 8.83 5.26
C VAL A 56 3.34 9.52 4.61
N ASN A 57 3.76 9.08 3.43
CA ASN A 57 4.84 9.71 2.67
C ASN A 57 4.50 11.19 2.37
N ALA A 58 3.26 11.50 1.96
CA ALA A 58 2.81 12.87 1.70
C ALA A 58 2.86 13.75 2.96
N SER A 59 2.38 13.22 4.08
CA SER A 59 2.46 13.89 5.37
C SER A 59 3.90 14.09 5.83
N HIS A 60 4.76 13.07 5.67
CA HIS A 60 6.17 13.11 6.02
C HIS A 60 6.91 14.19 5.25
N ALA A 61 6.75 14.26 3.93
CA ALA A 61 7.38 15.28 3.09
C ALA A 61 6.95 16.69 3.48
N ARG A 62 5.65 16.90 3.71
CA ARG A 62 5.13 18.18 4.17
C ARG A 62 5.72 18.59 5.52
N ASN A 63 5.65 17.69 6.50
CA ASN A 63 6.16 17.97 7.84
C ASN A 63 7.68 18.16 7.87
N ALA A 64 8.42 17.47 6.99
CA ALA A 64 9.86 17.62 6.87
C ALA A 64 10.21 19.00 6.30
N ALA A 65 9.55 19.42 5.22
CA ALA A 65 9.73 20.75 4.63
C ALA A 65 9.40 21.89 5.62
N ASP A 66 8.31 21.76 6.36
CA ASP A 66 7.88 22.76 7.36
C ASP A 66 8.88 22.92 8.53
N ARG A 67 9.75 21.92 8.76
CA ARG A 67 10.67 21.86 9.92
C ARG A 67 12.14 21.98 9.56
N ILE A 68 12.47 22.22 8.28
CA ILE A 68 13.86 22.44 7.84
C ILE A 68 14.49 23.57 8.65
N GLY A 69 15.71 23.34 9.15
CA GLY A 69 16.47 24.32 9.92
C GLY A 69 15.97 24.55 11.35
N THR A 70 14.99 23.77 11.82
CA THR A 70 14.51 23.80 13.20
C THR A 70 15.11 22.64 14.01
N ARG A 71 15.06 22.72 15.34
CA ARG A 71 15.44 21.61 16.24
C ARG A 71 14.58 20.36 16.03
N ASP A 72 13.39 20.52 15.46
CA ASP A 72 12.41 19.48 15.25
C ASP A 72 12.44 18.96 13.78
N ALA A 73 13.55 19.21 13.06
CA ALA A 73 13.77 18.72 11.70
C ALA A 73 13.63 17.20 11.63
N LEU A 74 12.91 16.71 10.62
CA LEU A 74 12.66 15.29 10.43
C LEU A 74 13.72 14.65 9.54
N GLY A 75 14.04 13.39 9.84
CA GLY A 75 14.91 12.55 9.04
C GLY A 75 14.28 12.13 7.70
N GLU A 76 15.11 11.47 6.91
CA GLU A 76 14.88 11.01 5.54
C GLU A 76 13.81 9.92 5.47
N HIS A 77 13.73 9.07 6.50
CA HIS A 77 12.99 7.80 6.46
C HIS A 77 11.92 7.72 7.55
N ALA A 78 10.86 6.99 7.25
CA ALA A 78 9.79 6.66 8.18
C ALA A 78 9.43 5.18 8.07
N LEU A 79 9.26 4.51 9.21
CA LEU A 79 8.76 3.14 9.31
C LEU A 79 7.25 3.17 9.56
N ILE A 80 6.54 2.28 8.88
CA ILE A 80 5.12 2.03 9.07
C ILE A 80 4.95 0.54 9.32
N LEU A 81 4.29 0.17 10.42
CA LEU A 81 3.85 -1.18 10.70
C LEU A 81 2.35 -1.28 10.43
N PHE A 82 1.94 -2.34 9.76
CA PHE A 82 0.54 -2.62 9.46
C PHE A 82 0.02 -3.74 10.34
N SER A 83 -1.21 -3.57 10.81
CA SER A 83 -1.94 -4.64 11.47
C SER A 83 -3.39 -4.66 11.03
N VAL A 84 -4.01 -5.83 11.09
CA VAL A 84 -5.42 -6.01 10.74
C VAL A 84 -6.14 -6.70 11.88
N ASP A 85 -7.28 -6.15 12.25
CA ASP A 85 -8.28 -6.88 13.02
C ASP A 85 -9.12 -7.72 12.05
N SER A 86 -8.91 -9.03 12.06
CA SER A 86 -9.61 -9.98 11.20
C SER A 86 -11.05 -10.23 11.63
N THR A 87 -11.45 -9.77 12.81
CA THR A 87 -12.81 -9.87 13.36
C THR A 87 -13.67 -8.65 13.02
N ALA A 88 -13.04 -7.50 12.76
CA ALA A 88 -13.72 -6.30 12.31
C ALA A 88 -14.32 -6.48 10.89
N ARG A 89 -15.54 -5.95 10.68
CA ARG A 89 -16.21 -5.89 9.37
C ARG A 89 -16.72 -4.46 9.11
N PRO A 90 -16.25 -3.77 8.05
CA PRO A 90 -15.16 -4.17 7.16
C PRO A 90 -13.83 -4.29 7.90
N PHE A 91 -12.87 -5.06 7.37
CA PHE A 91 -11.52 -5.20 7.95
C PHE A 91 -10.94 -3.83 8.30
N GLN A 92 -10.38 -3.70 9.49
CA GLN A 92 -9.76 -2.45 9.96
C GLN A 92 -8.24 -2.58 9.88
N LEU A 93 -7.61 -1.74 9.05
CA LEU A 93 -6.16 -1.61 8.99
C LEU A 93 -5.73 -0.61 10.06
N SER A 94 -4.95 -1.05 11.02
CA SER A 94 -4.27 -0.22 12.00
C SER A 94 -2.83 0.04 11.55
N THR A 95 -2.35 1.25 11.81
CA THR A 95 -0.97 1.65 11.54
C THR A 95 -0.24 2.08 12.79
N ALA A 96 1.04 1.75 12.83
CA ALA A 96 1.98 2.32 13.80
C ALA A 96 3.18 2.89 13.06
N THR A 97 3.60 4.10 13.41
CA THR A 97 4.58 4.87 12.63
C THR A 97 5.73 5.39 13.48
N ARG A 98 6.93 5.36 12.89
CA ARG A 98 8.14 6.02 13.38
C ARG A 98 8.56 7.07 12.38
N LEU A 99 8.68 8.31 12.83
CA LEU A 99 9.30 9.40 12.08
C LEU A 99 10.40 9.96 12.98
N ASP A 100 11.64 9.69 12.61
CA ASP A 100 12.78 10.13 13.40
C ASP A 100 13.12 11.60 13.14
N TYR A 101 13.77 12.22 14.13
CA TYR A 101 14.37 13.53 13.98
C TYR A 101 15.75 13.42 13.31
N GLU A 102 16.17 14.48 12.63
CA GLU A 102 17.42 14.56 11.85
C GLU A 102 18.70 14.42 12.71
N GLU A 103 18.59 14.40 14.04
CA GLU A 103 19.75 14.27 14.95
C GLU A 103 20.63 13.04 14.63
N HIS A 104 20.06 12.02 13.99
CA HIS A 104 20.75 10.86 13.45
C HIS A 104 21.11 11.10 11.98
N ARG A 105 22.23 11.77 11.75
CA ARG A 105 22.71 12.10 10.40
C ARG A 105 22.78 10.86 9.49
N GLY A 106 21.84 10.75 8.56
CA GLY A 106 22.06 10.15 7.24
C GLY A 106 22.51 8.69 7.23
N GLU A 107 21.91 7.83 8.06
CA GLU A 107 21.99 6.40 7.72
C GLU A 107 21.31 6.19 6.38
N ASP A 108 22.00 5.52 5.45
CA ASP A 108 21.35 5.02 4.26
C ASP A 108 20.22 4.07 4.67
N LEU A 109 19.18 3.99 3.84
CA LEU A 109 17.98 3.24 4.17
C LEU A 109 18.29 1.76 4.54
N PRO A 110 19.15 1.03 3.81
CA PRO A 110 19.55 -0.33 4.20
C PRO A 110 20.21 -0.43 5.59
N ALA A 111 21.07 0.52 5.97
CA ALA A 111 21.72 0.55 7.28
C ALA A 111 20.68 0.76 8.39
N MET A 112 19.76 1.72 8.22
CA MET A 112 18.68 1.96 9.18
C MET A 112 17.82 0.71 9.39
N LEU A 113 17.42 0.04 8.30
CA LEU A 113 16.66 -1.21 8.36
C LEU A 113 17.42 -2.32 9.09
N THR A 114 18.73 -2.41 8.88
CA THR A 114 19.60 -3.36 9.58
C THR A 114 19.68 -3.06 11.08
N SER A 115 19.84 -1.78 11.46
CA SER A 115 19.83 -1.33 12.86
C SER A 115 18.50 -1.67 13.55
N LEU A 116 17.37 -1.40 12.89
CA LEU A 116 16.04 -1.76 13.39
C LEU A 116 15.86 -3.28 13.54
N THR A 117 16.39 -4.06 12.59
CA THR A 117 16.36 -5.52 12.64
C THR A 117 17.10 -6.04 13.87
N ASN A 118 18.32 -5.56 14.09
CA ASN A 118 19.14 -5.94 15.24
C ASN A 118 18.50 -5.55 16.57
N HIS A 119 17.91 -4.35 16.63
CA HIS A 119 17.18 -3.90 17.81
C HIS A 119 15.97 -4.79 18.09
N ALA A 120 15.12 -5.03 17.09
CA ALA A 120 13.93 -5.88 17.22
C ALA A 120 14.30 -7.29 17.68
N TRP A 121 15.33 -7.89 17.08
CA TRP A 121 15.83 -9.20 17.49
C TRP A 121 16.26 -9.22 18.96
N ALA A 122 17.03 -8.22 19.40
CA ALA A 122 17.48 -8.13 20.79
C ALA A 122 16.29 -8.01 21.78
N GLN A 123 15.27 -7.24 21.43
CA GLN A 123 14.07 -7.08 22.27
C GLN A 123 13.24 -8.36 22.35
N ILE A 124 13.04 -9.04 21.23
CA ILE A 124 12.34 -10.35 21.19
C ILE A 124 13.08 -11.36 22.07
N GLN A 125 14.41 -11.46 21.94
CA GLN A 125 15.22 -12.36 22.76
C GLN A 125 15.16 -12.01 24.26
N ALA A 126 15.18 -10.72 24.60
CA ALA A 126 15.06 -10.28 25.99
C ALA A 126 13.67 -10.62 26.58
N ALA A 127 12.60 -10.37 25.82
CA ALA A 127 11.24 -10.71 26.25
C ALA A 127 11.07 -12.22 26.46
N HIS A 128 11.56 -13.04 25.53
CA HIS A 128 11.52 -14.52 25.63
C HIS A 128 12.21 -15.03 26.90
N ARG A 129 13.37 -14.48 27.28
CA ARG A 129 14.07 -14.86 28.53
C ARG A 129 13.24 -14.59 29.78
N THR A 130 12.28 -13.66 29.71
CA THR A 130 11.38 -13.31 30.83
C THR A 130 9.99 -13.94 30.70
N GLY A 131 9.77 -14.83 29.72
CA GLY A 131 8.46 -15.43 29.45
C GLY A 131 7.43 -14.44 28.92
N LYS A 132 7.88 -13.32 28.35
CA LYS A 132 7.03 -12.25 27.81
C LYS A 132 7.11 -12.23 26.29
N ARG A 133 6.12 -11.57 25.68
CA ARG A 133 6.11 -11.19 24.27
C ARG A 133 6.49 -9.71 24.15
N TRP A 134 7.29 -9.36 23.16
CA TRP A 134 7.56 -7.97 22.81
C TRP A 134 6.70 -7.60 21.60
N ASP A 135 6.08 -6.41 21.62
CA ASP A 135 5.25 -5.93 20.52
C ASP A 135 5.93 -4.74 19.84
N PRO A 136 6.35 -4.85 18.57
CA PRO A 136 7.03 -3.75 17.87
C PRO A 136 6.13 -2.53 17.62
N ARG A 137 4.82 -2.65 17.83
CA ARG A 137 3.82 -1.62 17.54
C ARG A 137 3.58 -0.68 18.73
N THR A 138 4.25 -0.89 19.87
CA THR A 138 4.07 -0.02 21.04
C THR A 138 4.97 1.23 20.95
N PRO A 139 4.44 2.43 21.28
CA PRO A 139 5.25 3.65 21.26
C PRO A 139 6.35 3.76 22.33
N MET A 140 6.22 3.01 23.44
CA MET A 140 7.09 3.18 24.61
C MET A 140 8.37 2.35 24.53
N ASP A 141 8.25 1.12 24.05
CA ASP A 141 9.31 0.12 24.06
C ASP A 141 9.42 -0.66 22.72
N GLY A 142 8.58 -0.33 21.74
CA GLY A 142 8.57 -0.94 20.41
C GLY A 142 9.49 -0.24 19.39
N LEU A 143 9.15 -0.36 18.10
CA LEU A 143 9.88 0.28 17.00
C LEU A 143 9.26 1.59 16.53
N VAL A 144 8.16 2.02 17.13
CA VAL A 144 7.32 3.11 16.61
C VAL A 144 7.20 4.22 17.63
N LEU A 145 6.82 5.42 17.17
CA LEU A 145 6.59 6.58 18.05
C LEU A 145 5.10 6.88 18.21
N ARG A 146 4.27 6.38 17.30
CA ARG A 146 2.81 6.52 17.32
C ARG A 146 2.19 5.21 16.88
N SER A 147 1.04 4.87 17.47
CA SER A 147 0.25 3.72 17.04
C SER A 147 -1.22 4.05 17.11
N ASP A 148 -1.97 3.59 16.11
CA ASP A 148 -3.41 3.47 16.21
C ASP A 148 -3.74 2.50 17.37
N PRO A 149 -4.93 2.63 18.00
CA PRO A 149 -5.38 1.67 19.00
C PRO A 149 -5.42 0.25 18.42
N LEU A 150 -4.92 -0.72 19.21
CA LEU A 150 -4.91 -2.14 18.85
C LEU A 150 -5.88 -2.92 19.74
N THR A 151 -6.59 -3.87 19.16
CA THR A 151 -7.37 -4.89 19.88
C THR A 151 -6.52 -6.15 20.10
N PRO A 152 -6.87 -7.03 21.04
CA PRO A 152 -6.21 -8.34 21.17
C PRO A 152 -6.27 -9.20 19.90
N GLN A 153 -7.22 -8.93 19.01
CA GLN A 153 -7.42 -9.61 17.72
C GLN A 153 -6.62 -8.96 16.58
N THR A 154 -5.94 -7.85 16.83
CA THR A 154 -5.17 -7.12 15.83
C THR A 154 -3.83 -7.80 15.58
N GLU A 155 -3.68 -8.39 14.40
CA GLU A 155 -2.46 -9.11 13.99
C GLU A 155 -1.57 -8.24 13.12
N TYR A 156 -0.25 -8.34 13.31
CA TYR A 156 0.72 -7.77 12.40
C TYR A 156 0.62 -8.44 11.01
N VAL A 157 0.60 -7.63 9.94
CA VAL A 157 0.45 -8.13 8.56
C VAL A 157 1.54 -7.65 7.61
N GLY A 158 2.45 -6.79 8.04
CA GLY A 158 3.46 -6.24 7.15
C GLY A 158 4.00 -4.90 7.60
N LEU A 159 4.94 -4.38 6.84
CA LEU A 159 5.55 -3.08 7.09
C LEU A 159 5.75 -2.31 5.78
N ALA A 160 5.96 -1.01 5.90
CA ALA A 160 6.43 -0.17 4.82
C ALA A 160 7.50 0.80 5.29
N ILE A 161 8.29 1.24 4.33
CA ILE A 161 9.14 2.40 4.45
C ILE A 161 8.58 3.50 3.55
N SER A 162 8.52 4.70 4.12
CA SER A 162 8.43 5.96 3.38
C SER A 162 9.78 6.64 3.44
N THR A 163 10.32 7.06 2.31
CA THR A 163 11.55 7.85 2.26
C THR A 163 11.37 9.10 1.41
N LEU A 164 12.06 10.17 1.83
CA LEU A 164 12.20 11.42 1.09
C LEU A 164 13.40 11.38 0.14
N ASP A 165 14.24 10.34 0.23
CA ASP A 165 15.21 10.05 -0.82
C ASP A 165 14.48 9.76 -2.12
N THR A 166 15.03 10.24 -3.22
CA THR A 166 14.50 10.03 -4.56
C THR A 166 15.54 9.31 -5.41
N PRO A 167 15.15 8.68 -6.54
CA PRO A 167 16.12 8.12 -7.48
C PRO A 167 17.12 9.14 -8.05
N VAL A 168 16.86 10.44 -7.89
CA VAL A 168 17.70 11.53 -8.41
C VAL A 168 18.71 12.00 -7.36
N ALA A 169 18.28 12.13 -6.11
CA ALA A 169 19.11 12.61 -5.02
C ALA A 169 18.54 12.23 -3.64
N PRO A 170 19.41 12.06 -2.63
CA PRO A 170 19.00 11.84 -1.26
C PRO A 170 18.45 13.13 -0.62
N TRP A 171 17.61 12.98 0.40
CA TRP A 171 16.91 14.08 1.05
C TRP A 171 17.85 15.11 1.69
N HIS A 172 18.98 14.67 2.25
CA HIS A 172 19.97 15.58 2.82
C HIS A 172 20.56 16.57 1.78
N GLU A 173 20.61 16.18 0.51
CA GLU A 173 21.00 17.08 -0.58
C GLU A 173 19.83 17.94 -1.04
N LEU A 174 18.66 17.32 -1.26
CA LEU A 174 17.45 17.98 -1.75
C LEU A 174 17.00 19.11 -0.83
N LYS A 175 16.98 18.88 0.49
CA LYS A 175 16.47 19.85 1.46
C LYS A 175 17.19 21.19 1.46
N ARG A 176 18.42 21.27 0.93
CA ARG A 176 19.18 22.52 0.79
C ARG A 176 18.53 23.49 -0.20
N THR A 177 17.71 22.98 -1.11
CA THR A 177 17.00 23.78 -2.13
C THR A 177 15.50 23.88 -1.86
N VAL A 178 15.01 23.28 -0.77
CA VAL A 178 13.59 23.25 -0.41
C VAL A 178 13.23 24.48 0.41
N THR A 179 12.13 25.13 0.06
CA THR A 179 11.50 26.17 0.88
C THR A 179 10.28 25.58 1.60
N GLY A 180 9.85 26.17 2.73
CA GLY A 180 8.68 25.67 3.47
C GLY A 180 7.38 25.57 2.65
N ALA A 181 7.26 26.32 1.55
CA ALA A 181 6.13 26.24 0.63
C ALA A 181 6.13 24.98 -0.26
N ASP A 182 7.21 24.20 -0.28
CA ASP A 182 7.42 23.09 -1.20
C ASP A 182 6.98 21.72 -0.66
N GLY A 183 6.45 21.62 0.57
CA GLY A 183 6.22 20.34 1.24
C GLY A 183 5.38 19.30 0.48
N LEU A 184 4.34 19.73 -0.26
CA LEU A 184 3.56 18.86 -1.16
C LEU A 184 4.19 18.72 -2.56
N ASN A 185 5.12 19.60 -2.90
CA ASN A 185 5.89 19.62 -4.15
C ASN A 185 7.12 18.71 -4.09
N LEU A 186 7.39 18.04 -2.97
CA LEU A 186 8.49 17.09 -2.89
C LEU A 186 8.05 15.74 -3.44
N ALA A 187 8.91 15.12 -4.25
CA ALA A 187 8.78 13.71 -4.54
C ALA A 187 9.20 12.88 -3.31
N GLY A 188 8.78 11.63 -3.28
CA GLY A 188 9.21 10.66 -2.28
C GLY A 188 8.93 9.26 -2.80
N GLN A 189 9.52 8.25 -2.20
CA GLN A 189 9.25 6.87 -2.58
C GLN A 189 8.97 6.01 -1.36
N GLY A 190 8.46 4.82 -1.61
CA GLY A 190 8.25 3.87 -0.54
C GLY A 190 8.14 2.44 -1.01
N TYR A 191 8.34 1.56 -0.04
CA TYR A 191 8.44 0.12 -0.20
C TYR A 191 7.48 -0.50 0.79
N VAL A 192 6.58 -1.38 0.34
CA VAL A 192 5.61 -2.08 1.19
C VAL A 192 5.85 -3.58 1.03
N LEU A 193 5.93 -4.29 2.16
CA LEU A 193 6.05 -5.75 2.21
C LEU A 193 5.03 -6.31 3.21
N LEU A 194 4.20 -7.24 2.75
CA LEU A 194 3.14 -7.88 3.56
C LEU A 194 3.40 -9.37 3.77
N LYS A 195 2.79 -9.94 4.82
CA LYS A 195 2.98 -11.32 5.28
C LYS A 195 2.68 -12.39 4.24
N ASP A 196 1.87 -12.06 3.23
CA ASP A 196 1.54 -12.99 2.15
C ASP A 196 2.56 -12.97 1.01
N GLY A 197 3.63 -12.16 1.10
CA GLY A 197 4.62 -11.96 0.04
C GLY A 197 4.27 -10.85 -0.96
N SER A 198 3.22 -10.06 -0.68
CA SER A 198 2.94 -8.86 -1.50
C SER A 198 4.04 -7.83 -1.30
N ALA A 199 4.65 -7.41 -2.40
CA ALA A 199 5.61 -6.33 -2.49
C ALA A 199 5.03 -5.21 -3.36
N MET A 200 5.19 -3.96 -2.90
CA MET A 200 4.71 -2.78 -3.63
C MET A 200 5.74 -1.66 -3.53
N TYR A 201 6.08 -1.08 -4.67
CA TYR A 201 6.93 0.10 -4.78
C TYR A 201 6.11 1.27 -5.28
N PHE A 202 6.34 2.46 -4.72
CA PHE A 202 5.82 3.68 -5.30
C PHE A 202 6.87 4.78 -5.34
N LEU A 203 6.85 5.57 -6.41
CA LEU A 203 7.48 6.88 -6.50
C LEU A 203 6.36 7.92 -6.60
N ARG A 204 6.14 8.63 -5.50
CA ARG A 204 5.17 9.72 -5.39
C ARG A 204 5.72 10.94 -6.12
N ALA A 205 5.08 11.33 -7.20
CA ALA A 205 5.37 12.59 -7.86
C ALA A 205 5.10 13.83 -6.98
N ALA A 206 5.87 14.88 -7.24
CA ALA A 206 5.65 16.24 -6.75
C ALA A 206 4.30 16.80 -7.23
N GLN A 207 3.55 17.48 -6.35
CA GLN A 207 2.33 18.19 -6.74
C GLN A 207 2.63 19.61 -7.23
N MET A 208 3.16 19.77 -8.44
CA MET A 208 3.43 21.10 -9.00
C MET A 208 2.13 21.90 -9.24
N SER A 209 2.19 23.22 -9.00
CA SER A 209 1.07 24.13 -9.30
C SER A 209 0.78 24.16 -10.79
N GLY A 210 -0.24 23.42 -11.23
CA GLY A 210 -0.66 23.32 -12.63
C GLY A 210 -0.95 21.89 -13.11
N GLY A 211 -0.56 20.86 -12.36
CA GLY A 211 -0.91 19.47 -12.65
C GLY A 211 -0.39 18.50 -11.60
N SER A 212 -1.18 17.48 -11.28
CA SER A 212 -0.70 16.36 -10.46
C SER A 212 0.30 15.55 -11.28
N GLY A 213 1.58 15.52 -10.87
CA GLY A 213 2.50 14.54 -11.42
C GLY A 213 1.94 13.13 -11.19
N GLN A 214 2.14 12.22 -12.15
CA GLN A 214 1.64 10.86 -12.02
C GLN A 214 2.55 10.05 -11.09
N HIS A 215 1.97 9.41 -10.07
CA HIS A 215 2.70 8.44 -9.27
C HIS A 215 3.09 7.24 -10.13
N LEU A 216 4.33 6.79 -10.03
CA LEU A 216 4.71 5.45 -10.48
C LEU A 216 4.40 4.50 -9.32
N ILE A 217 3.58 3.49 -9.56
CA ILE A 217 3.22 2.50 -8.55
C ILE A 217 3.26 1.13 -9.19
N VAL A 218 4.03 0.22 -8.59
CA VAL A 218 4.24 -1.14 -9.08
C VAL A 218 3.96 -2.13 -7.95
N THR A 219 3.18 -3.17 -8.23
CA THR A 219 2.87 -4.22 -7.26
C THR A 219 3.14 -5.60 -7.87
N ASN A 220 3.58 -6.57 -7.07
CA ASN A 220 3.76 -7.96 -7.54
C ASN A 220 2.48 -8.82 -7.41
N ARG A 221 1.41 -8.24 -6.86
CA ARG A 221 0.12 -8.88 -6.65
C ARG A 221 -1.04 -7.91 -6.91
N PRO A 222 -2.25 -8.43 -7.21
CA PRO A 222 -3.44 -7.60 -7.34
C PRO A 222 -3.79 -6.87 -6.03
N VAL A 223 -4.10 -5.58 -6.15
CA VAL A 223 -4.51 -4.71 -5.05
C VAL A 223 -5.74 -3.88 -5.46
N HIS A 224 -6.61 -3.56 -4.50
CA HIS A 224 -7.69 -2.59 -4.70
C HIS A 224 -7.31 -1.26 -4.06
N SER A 225 -6.66 -0.40 -4.84
CA SER A 225 -6.16 0.92 -4.42
C SER A 225 -6.98 2.02 -5.09
N ILE A 226 -7.06 3.19 -4.45
CA ILE A 226 -7.57 4.41 -5.09
C ILE A 226 -6.62 4.93 -6.17
N TYR A 227 -5.36 4.50 -6.14
CA TYR A 227 -4.39 4.74 -7.18
C TYR A 227 -4.46 3.64 -8.25
N ARG A 228 -3.81 3.87 -9.40
CA ARG A 228 -3.79 2.92 -10.53
C ARG A 228 -2.43 2.22 -10.62
N PRO A 229 -2.16 1.19 -9.79
CA PRO A 229 -0.89 0.46 -9.83
C PRO A 229 -0.75 -0.36 -11.11
N THR A 230 0.49 -0.53 -11.54
CA THR A 230 0.85 -1.51 -12.57
C THR A 230 1.25 -2.81 -11.89
N LEU A 231 0.77 -3.94 -12.42
CA LEU A 231 1.17 -5.26 -11.94
C LEU A 231 2.48 -5.67 -12.63
N ASP A 232 3.52 -5.94 -11.83
CA ASP A 232 4.77 -6.56 -12.27
C ASP A 232 5.13 -7.69 -11.31
N ASN A 233 4.89 -8.93 -11.74
CA ASN A 233 5.18 -10.11 -10.94
C ASN A 233 6.68 -10.30 -10.67
N GLU A 234 7.53 -9.66 -11.48
CA GLU A 234 8.99 -9.71 -11.40
C GLU A 234 9.56 -8.49 -10.65
N LEU A 235 8.74 -7.70 -9.94
CA LEU A 235 9.15 -6.47 -9.23
C LEU A 235 10.44 -6.62 -8.41
N LEU A 236 10.58 -7.74 -7.69
CA LEU A 236 11.75 -8.00 -6.85
C LEU A 236 12.99 -8.41 -7.67
N PHE A 237 12.78 -9.04 -8.83
CA PHE A 237 13.83 -9.49 -9.75
C PHE A 237 14.33 -8.38 -10.68
N ASN A 238 13.43 -7.47 -11.07
CA ASN A 238 13.72 -6.31 -11.92
C ASN A 238 14.24 -5.10 -11.15
N ALA A 239 14.38 -5.21 -9.83
CA ALA A 239 14.87 -4.15 -8.97
C ALA A 239 16.31 -3.73 -9.34
N SER A 240 16.60 -2.44 -9.24
CA SER A 240 17.99 -1.96 -9.30
C SER A 240 18.81 -2.54 -8.14
N LEU A 241 20.15 -2.54 -8.22
CA LEU A 241 21.00 -3.02 -7.13
C LEU A 241 20.67 -2.34 -5.78
N GLU A 242 20.43 -1.04 -5.79
CA GLU A 242 20.02 -0.28 -4.60
C GLU A 242 18.67 -0.74 -4.06
N GLN A 243 17.68 -0.89 -4.93
CA GLN A 243 16.36 -1.39 -4.55
C GLN A 243 16.42 -2.83 -4.02
N THR A 244 17.26 -3.68 -4.60
CA THR A 244 17.49 -5.05 -4.12
C THR A 244 18.03 -5.05 -2.68
N LEU A 245 18.99 -4.17 -2.36
CA LEU A 245 19.52 -4.06 -0.99
C LEU A 245 18.44 -3.60 0.00
N ILE A 246 17.59 -2.65 -0.41
CA ILE A 246 16.45 -2.19 0.39
C ILE A 246 15.48 -3.34 0.63
N TRP A 247 15.06 -4.05 -0.43
CA TRP A 247 14.14 -5.19 -0.31
C TRP A 247 14.69 -6.28 0.59
N GLN A 248 15.98 -6.64 0.48
CA GLN A 248 16.61 -7.63 1.34
C GLN A 248 16.63 -7.20 2.81
N ALA A 249 16.94 -5.93 3.09
CA ALA A 249 16.93 -5.41 4.45
C ALA A 249 15.50 -5.36 5.01
N LEU A 250 14.52 -5.02 4.18
CA LEU A 250 13.10 -4.97 4.51
C LEU A 250 12.55 -6.37 4.83
N GLU A 251 12.91 -7.37 4.03
CA GLU A 251 12.56 -8.78 4.25
C GLU A 251 13.14 -9.31 5.56
N LYS A 252 14.41 -9.01 5.85
CA LYS A 252 15.04 -9.39 7.13
C LYS A 252 14.31 -8.80 8.32
N LEU A 253 14.01 -7.50 8.29
CA LEU A 253 13.24 -6.84 9.34
C LEU A 253 11.86 -7.49 9.48
N HIS A 254 11.14 -7.66 8.37
CA HIS A 254 9.81 -8.27 8.36
C HIS A 254 9.83 -9.68 8.96
N HIS A 255 10.82 -10.51 8.59
CA HIS A 255 10.98 -11.85 9.13
C HIS A 255 11.22 -11.85 10.65
N VAL A 256 12.07 -10.95 11.16
CA VAL A 256 12.28 -10.79 12.60
C VAL A 256 10.99 -10.36 13.30
N LEU A 257 10.24 -9.41 12.74
CA LEU A 257 8.98 -8.95 13.33
C LEU A 257 7.88 -10.01 13.32
N MET A 258 7.89 -10.93 12.36
CA MET A 258 6.98 -12.09 12.36
C MET A 258 7.33 -13.12 13.45
N SER A 259 8.53 -13.05 14.03
CA SER A 259 9.00 -13.97 15.09
C SER A 259 8.73 -13.48 16.52
N SER A 260 8.17 -12.28 16.68
CA SER A 260 7.85 -11.67 17.99
C SER A 260 6.64 -12.29 18.67
#